data_AF-A0A645GY19-F1
#
_entry.id   AF-A0A645GY19-F1
#
_cell.length_a   1.000
_cell.length_b   1.000
_cell.length_c   1.000
_cell.angle_alpha   90.00
_cell.angle_beta   90.00
_cell.angle_gamma   90.00
#
_symmetry.space_group_name_H-M   'P 1'
#
loop_
_entity.id
_entity.type
_entity.pdbx_description
1 polymer ?
#
loop_
_entity_poly.entity_id
_entity_poly.type
_entity_poly.pdbx_seq_one_letter_code
_entity_poly.pdbx_strand_id
1 'polypeptide(L)'
;MLFNALVEKITESDVVDTERAKAILKEIQKEYKAEKIKGKMLYMPTRIMLTGEMHGPDLTLIMDVLGKEELLLRLERMRSMIH
;
A
#
# COMPACT_ATOMS: atom_id res chain seq x y z
N MET A 1 -5.38 5.55 9.39
CA MET A 1 -6.43 4.87 8.60
C MET A 1 -5.81 4.14 7.42
N LEU A 2 -5.36 4.83 6.36
CA LEU A 2 -4.73 4.18 5.19
C LEU A 2 -3.55 3.27 5.54
N PHE A 3 -2.62 3.73 6.38
CA PHE A 3 -1.48 2.93 6.82
C PHE A 3 -1.91 1.59 7.44
N ASN A 4 -2.81 1.63 8.42
CA ASN A 4 -3.31 0.43 9.09
C ASN A 4 -4.01 -0.51 8.10
N ALA A 5 -4.82 0.04 7.19
CA ALA A 5 -5.51 -0.75 6.18
C ALA A 5 -4.54 -1.47 5.23
N LEU A 6 -3.43 -0.81 4.84
CA LEU A 6 -2.39 -1.48 4.03
C LEU A 6 -1.73 -2.60 4.82
N VAL A 7 -1.32 -2.36 6.07
CA VAL A 7 -0.70 -3.38 6.92
C VAL A 7 -1.63 -4.58 7.10
N GLU A 8 -2.90 -4.35 7.41
CA GLU A 8 -3.91 -5.40 7.57
C GLU A 8 -4.04 -6.25 6.30
N LYS A 9 -4.38 -5.63 5.16
CA LYS A 9 -4.65 -6.35 3.91
C LYS A 9 -3.42 -7.08 3.37
N ILE A 10 -2.22 -6.51 3.56
CA ILE A 10 -0.96 -7.17 3.18
C ILE A 10 -0.67 -8.35 4.11
N THR A 11 -0.92 -8.21 5.42
CA THR A 11 -0.71 -9.29 6.40
C THR A 11 -1.63 -10.47 6.13
N GLU A 12 -2.89 -10.22 5.78
CA GLU A 12 -3.91 -11.22 5.44
C GLU A 12 -3.67 -11.93 4.10
N SER A 13 -2.76 -11.44 3.28
CA SER A 13 -2.45 -12.04 1.97
C SER A 13 -1.32 -13.04 2.10
N ASP A 14 -1.43 -14.26 1.55
CA ASP A 14 -0.31 -15.21 1.53
C ASP A 14 0.81 -14.74 0.59
N VAL A 15 0.43 -14.27 -0.59
CA VAL A 15 1.31 -13.72 -1.63
C VAL A 15 0.75 -12.36 -2.07
N VAL A 16 1.64 -11.43 -2.38
CA VAL A 16 1.28 -10.14 -2.99
C VAL A 16 1.90 -10.08 -4.38
N ASP A 17 1.14 -10.52 -5.38
CA ASP A 17 1.42 -10.32 -6.80
C ASP A 17 0.66 -9.08 -7.33
N THR A 18 0.81 -8.79 -8.61
CA THR A 18 0.12 -7.65 -9.25
C THR A 18 -1.41 -7.72 -9.11
N GLU A 19 -2.01 -8.91 -9.20
CA GLU A 19 -3.47 -9.07 -9.09
C GLU A 19 -3.95 -8.80 -7.66
N ARG A 20 -3.27 -9.37 -6.68
CA ARG A 20 -3.58 -9.16 -5.27
C ARG A 20 -3.31 -7.73 -4.85
N ALA A 21 -2.21 -7.11 -5.29
CA ALA A 21 -1.92 -5.70 -5.04
C ALA A 21 -3.06 -4.79 -5.54
N LYS A 22 -3.56 -5.06 -6.75
CA LYS A 22 -4.72 -4.34 -7.31
C LYS A 22 -6.00 -4.58 -6.51
N ALA A 23 -6.22 -5.80 -6.01
CA ALA A 23 -7.35 -6.13 -5.16
C ALA A 23 -7.30 -5.39 -3.81
N ILE A 24 -6.13 -5.39 -3.13
CA ILE A 24 -5.90 -4.66 -1.88
C ILE A 24 -6.26 -3.17 -2.04
N LEU A 25 -5.73 -2.51 -3.07
CA LEU A 25 -6.02 -1.09 -3.30
C LEU A 25 -7.51 -0.84 -3.57
N LYS A 26 -8.19 -1.75 -4.29
CA LYS A 26 -9.63 -1.64 -4.54
C LYS A 26 -10.46 -1.87 -3.28
N GLU A 27 -10.08 -2.82 -2.43
CA GLU A 27 -10.72 -3.08 -1.13
C GLU A 27 -10.64 -1.84 -0.25
N ILE A 28 -9.44 -1.28 -0.06
CA ILE A 28 -9.22 -0.05 0.70
C ILE A 28 -10.03 1.11 0.12
N GLN A 29 -10.04 1.27 -1.20
CA GLN A 29 -10.82 2.34 -1.85
C GLN A 29 -12.33 2.22 -1.57
N LYS A 30 -12.87 1.01 -1.49
CA LYS A 30 -14.28 0.76 -1.21
C LYS A 30 -14.61 0.99 0.26
N GLU A 31 -13.78 0.43 1.15
CA GLU A 31 -13.94 0.50 2.59
C GLU A 31 -13.86 1.95 3.09
N TYR A 32 -12.88 2.71 2.61
CA TYR A 32 -12.61 4.08 3.07
C TYR A 32 -13.13 5.17 2.12
N LYS A 33 -14.18 4.85 1.36
CA LYS A 33 -14.79 5.77 0.39
C LYS A 33 -15.37 7.00 1.07
N ALA A 34 -15.95 6.84 2.27
CA ALA A 34 -16.56 7.92 3.05
C ALA A 34 -15.52 8.95 3.53
N GLU A 35 -14.32 8.48 3.86
CA GLU A 35 -13.15 9.23 4.29
C GLU A 35 -12.37 9.84 3.11
N LYS A 36 -12.88 9.67 1.87
CA LYS A 36 -12.29 10.16 0.62
C LYS A 36 -10.92 9.57 0.30
N ILE A 37 -10.60 8.37 0.81
CA ILE A 37 -9.37 7.64 0.48
C ILE A 37 -9.57 6.92 -0.87
N LYS A 38 -9.38 7.65 -1.97
CA LYS A 38 -9.53 7.15 -3.34
C LYS A 38 -8.66 7.92 -4.34
N GLY A 39 -8.39 7.31 -5.49
CA GLY A 39 -7.59 7.94 -6.55
C GLY A 39 -6.28 8.50 -5.99
N LYS A 40 -5.96 9.77 -6.28
CA LYS A 40 -4.71 10.38 -5.82
C LYS A 40 -4.47 10.24 -4.29
N MET A 41 -5.52 10.32 -3.47
CA MET A 41 -5.43 10.22 -2.01
C MET A 41 -5.17 8.80 -1.48
N LEU A 42 -5.31 7.79 -2.33
CA LEU A 42 -4.94 6.41 -2.02
C LEU A 42 -3.57 6.07 -2.62
N TYR A 43 -3.43 6.27 -3.93
CA TYR A 43 -2.28 5.79 -4.69
C TYR A 43 -0.99 6.57 -4.38
N MET A 44 -1.06 7.90 -4.26
CA MET A 44 0.12 8.73 -4.01
C MET A 44 0.72 8.48 -2.62
N PRO A 45 -0.05 8.55 -1.51
CA PRO A 45 0.52 8.24 -0.21
C PRO A 45 0.99 6.79 -0.14
N THR A 46 0.25 5.81 -0.67
CA THR A 46 0.72 4.41 -0.68
C THR A 46 2.07 4.26 -1.36
N ARG A 47 2.27 4.91 -2.52
CA ARG A 47 3.58 4.91 -3.20
C ARG A 47 4.67 5.50 -2.30
N ILE A 48 4.45 6.69 -1.73
CA ILE A 48 5.45 7.35 -0.89
C ILE A 48 5.83 6.47 0.31
N MET A 49 4.84 5.83 0.95
CA MET A 49 5.10 4.93 2.08
C MET A 49 5.93 3.70 1.70
N LEU A 50 5.78 3.20 0.47
CA LEU A 50 6.46 2.00 -0.01
C LEU A 50 7.78 2.28 -0.75
N THR A 51 7.97 3.47 -1.30
CA THR A 51 9.13 3.75 -2.17
C THR A 51 9.90 5.01 -1.80
N GLY A 52 9.34 5.89 -0.98
CA GLY A 52 9.90 7.22 -0.71
C GLY A 52 9.80 8.20 -1.89
N GLU A 53 9.22 7.79 -3.02
CA GLU A 53 9.20 8.54 -4.28
C GLU A 53 7.77 8.94 -4.68
N MET A 54 7.60 10.15 -5.21
CA MET A 54 6.29 10.62 -5.68
C MET A 54 5.90 10.06 -7.05
N HIS A 55 6.87 9.59 -7.83
CA HIS A 55 6.70 9.11 -9.20
C HIS A 55 7.37 7.74 -9.36
N GLY A 56 7.16 7.10 -10.51
CA GLY A 56 7.78 5.82 -10.83
C GLY A 56 6.86 4.87 -11.59
N PRO A 57 7.26 3.60 -11.75
CA PRO A 57 6.50 2.59 -12.46
C PRO A 57 5.20 2.26 -11.72
N ASP A 58 4.32 1.47 -12.34
CA ASP A 58 3.02 1.12 -11.77
C ASP A 58 3.14 0.61 -10.32
N LEU A 59 2.30 1.14 -9.43
CA LEU A 59 2.36 0.82 -8.00
C LEU A 59 2.11 -0.66 -7.73
N THR A 60 1.23 -1.31 -8.49
CA THR A 60 0.92 -2.74 -8.31
C THR A 60 2.07 -3.62 -8.77
N LEU A 61 2.81 -3.24 -9.82
CA LEU A 61 4.05 -3.91 -10.23
C LEU A 61 5.16 -3.74 -9.19
N ILE A 62 5.26 -2.56 -8.58
CA ILE A 62 6.20 -2.33 -7.47
C ILE A 62 5.86 -3.26 -6.30
N MET A 63 4.58 -3.33 -5.93
CA MET A 63 4.13 -4.21 -4.84
C MET A 63 4.44 -5.68 -5.11
N ASP A 64 4.25 -6.14 -6.35
CA ASP A 64 4.60 -7.49 -6.80
C ASP A 64 6.10 -7.77 -6.65
N VAL A 65 6.95 -6.88 -7.20
CA VAL A 65 8.41 -7.02 -7.13
C VAL A 65 8.95 -7.03 -5.70
N LEU A 66 8.36 -6.22 -4.81
CA LEU A 66 8.76 -6.20 -3.40
C LEU A 66 8.27 -7.45 -2.66
N GLY A 67 7.06 -7.91 -2.95
CA GLY A 67 6.41 -9.00 -2.23
C GLY A 67 6.00 -8.62 -0.80
N LYS A 68 5.27 -9.53 -0.15
CA LYS A 68 4.63 -9.30 1.16
C LYS A 68 5.60 -8.82 2.24
N GLU A 69 6.71 -9.53 2.42
CA GLU A 69 7.63 -9.31 3.55
C GLU A 69 8.30 -7.93 3.47
N GLU A 70 8.81 -7.57 2.30
CA GLU A 70 9.46 -6.27 2.09
C GLU A 70 8.45 -5.12 2.19
N LEU A 71 7.22 -5.30 1.70
CA LEU A 71 6.16 -4.29 1.87
C LEU A 71 5.90 -3.97 3.35
N LEU A 72 5.75 -5.02 4.19
CA LEU A 72 5.54 -4.84 5.63
C LEU A 72 6.75 -4.19 6.30
N LEU A 73 7.97 -4.62 5.95
CA LEU A 73 9.20 -4.05 6.47
C LEU A 73 9.33 -2.55 6.14
N ARG A 74 8.96 -2.13 4.93
CA ARG A 74 8.99 -0.71 4.54
C ARG A 74 7.95 0.12 5.28
N LEU A 75 6.74 -0.41 5.45
CA LEU A 75 5.70 0.23 6.23
C LEU A 75 6.13 0.40 7.71
N GLU A 76 6.77 -0.61 8.29
CA GLU A 76 7.33 -0.52 9.65
C GLU A 76 8.43 0.54 9.75
N ARG A 77 9.40 0.54 8.82
CA ARG A 77 10.46 1.57 8.76
C ARG A 77 9.87 2.97 8.69
N MET A 78 8.88 3.17 7.83
CA MET A 78 8.20 4.47 7.73
C MET A 78 7.57 4.88 9.07
N ARG A 79 6.91 3.96 9.77
CA ARG A 79 6.33 4.23 11.10
C ARG A 79 7.41 4.66 12.11
N SER A 80 8.60 4.05 12.08
CA SER A 80 9.70 4.43 12.98
C SER A 80 10.31 5.81 12.69
N MET A 81 10.15 6.36 11.47
CA MET A 81 10.70 7.67 11.11
C MET A 81 9.79 8.84 11.55
N ILE A 82 8.54 8.56 11.90
CA ILE A 82 7.56 9.56 12.32
C ILE A 82 7.40 9.42 13.85
N HIS A 83 8.32 10.01 14.60
CA HIS A 83 8.22 10.18 16.06
C HIS A 83 7.54 11.51 16.40
#